data_AF-A0A345ZTY1-F1
#
_entry.id   AF-A0A345ZTY1-F1
#
_cell.length_a   1.000
_cell.length_b   1.000
_cell.length_c   1.000
_cell.angle_alpha   90.00
_cell.angle_beta   90.00
_cell.angle_gamma   90.00
#
_symmetry.space_group_name_H-M   'P 1'
#
loop_
_entity.id
_entity.type
_entity.pdbx_description
1 polymer ?
#
loop_
_entity_poly.entity_id
_entity_poly.type
_entity_poly.pdbx_seq_one_letter_code
_entity_poly.pdbx_strand_id
1 'polypeptide(L)'
;MEAIHLYFEHVVDFARQNAAWAPAVMFALAFAESLAFISLLVPAWGALVAIGALIGTSGISFWPVWIGAALGAACGDWLSYWIGQKLEYSVAHMWPLSRHPQLIPRGEAFVKKWGALGIFIGRFFGPLRAAVPLVAGIFEMPYWRFQLANFSSAFVWAAVLLTLGDGISKVWAWAAS
;
A
#
# COMPACT_ATOMS: atom_id res chain seq x y z
N MET A 1 -9.70 24.13 -22.34
CA MET A 1 -9.16 22.78 -22.63
C MET A 1 -7.65 22.79 -22.84
N GLU A 2 -7.07 23.78 -23.54
CA GLU A 2 -5.60 23.90 -23.71
C GLU A 2 -4.78 24.00 -22.41
N ALA A 3 -5.25 24.77 -21.42
CA ALA A 3 -4.54 24.91 -20.14
C ALA A 3 -4.43 23.58 -19.35
N ILE A 4 -5.43 22.70 -19.49
CA ILE A 4 -5.43 21.38 -18.86
C ILE A 4 -4.44 20.46 -19.58
N HIS A 5 -4.40 20.52 -20.92
CA HIS A 5 -3.42 19.77 -21.72
C HIS A 5 -1.98 20.20 -21.42
N LEU A 6 -1.69 21.50 -21.35
CA LEU A 6 -0.36 22.03 -21.02
C LEU A 6 0.10 21.64 -19.62
N TYR A 7 -0.81 21.63 -18.65
CA TYR A 7 -0.51 21.18 -17.30
C TYR A 7 -0.22 19.67 -17.25
N PHE A 8 -1.00 18.87 -17.99
CA PHE A 8 -0.81 17.43 -18.07
C PHE A 8 0.54 17.07 -18.70
N GLU A 9 0.91 17.70 -19.82
CA GLU A 9 2.23 17.55 -20.45
C GLU A 9 3.37 17.92 -19.48
N HIS A 10 3.24 19.02 -18.74
CA HIS A 10 4.22 19.41 -17.72
C HIS A 10 4.42 18.35 -16.62
N VAL A 11 3.33 17.75 -16.15
CA VAL A 11 3.38 16.69 -15.13
C VAL A 11 4.03 15.42 -15.70
N VAL A 12 3.72 15.05 -16.94
CA VAL A 12 4.30 13.88 -17.61
C VAL A 12 5.79 14.09 -17.88
N ASP A 13 6.20 15.27 -18.34
CA ASP A 13 7.60 15.60 -18.60
C ASP A 13 8.41 15.68 -17.30
N PHE A 14 7.84 16.25 -16.24
CA PHE A 14 8.45 16.22 -14.91
C PHE A 14 8.62 14.78 -14.41
N ALA A 15 7.61 13.92 -14.59
CA ALA A 15 7.69 12.51 -14.22
C ALA A 15 8.74 11.75 -15.05
N ARG A 16 8.88 12.04 -16.35
CA ARG A 16 9.92 11.46 -17.22
C ARG A 16 11.32 11.86 -16.77
N GLN A 17 11.54 13.14 -16.49
CA GLN A 17 12.84 13.66 -16.05
C GLN A 17 13.24 13.07 -14.69
N ASN A 18 12.27 12.74 -13.83
CA ASN A 18 12.48 12.16 -12.50
C ASN A 18 12.17 10.67 -12.43
N ALA A 19 12.12 9.96 -13.56
CA ALA A 19 11.74 8.54 -13.63
C ALA A 19 12.62 7.64 -12.72
N ALA A 20 13.88 8.01 -12.51
CA ALA A 20 14.80 7.30 -11.62
C ALA A 20 14.35 7.31 -10.14
N TRP A 21 13.60 8.33 -9.72
CA TRP A 21 13.06 8.45 -8.36
C TRP A 21 11.72 7.73 -8.18
N ALA A 22 11.03 7.37 -9.27
CA ALA A 22 9.72 6.74 -9.21
C ALA A 22 9.67 5.49 -8.30
N PRO A 23 10.67 4.58 -8.30
CA PRO A 23 10.71 3.44 -7.38
C PRO A 23 10.79 3.87 -5.90
N ALA A 24 11.60 4.89 -5.59
CA ALA A 24 11.77 5.38 -4.23
C ALA A 24 10.53 6.11 -3.72
N VAL A 25 9.89 6.92 -4.57
CA VAL A 25 8.61 7.56 -4.26
C VAL A 25 7.53 6.51 -4.04
N MET A 26 7.45 5.52 -4.91
CA MET A 26 6.50 4.41 -4.79
C MET A 26 6.74 3.60 -3.52
N PHE A 27 8.00 3.35 -3.15
CA PHE A 27 8.36 2.73 -1.87
C PHE A 27 7.85 3.56 -0.70
N ALA A 28 8.14 4.87 -0.67
CA ALA A 28 7.75 5.74 0.42
C ALA A 28 6.23 5.84 0.58
N LEU A 29 5.51 5.95 -0.54
CA LEU A 29 4.04 5.99 -0.55
C LEU A 29 3.46 4.65 -0.08
N ALA A 30 3.93 3.53 -0.62
CA ALA A 30 3.45 2.21 -0.21
C ALA A 30 3.79 1.90 1.25
N PHE A 31 4.95 2.34 1.74
CA PHE A 31 5.35 2.23 3.13
C PHE A 31 4.44 3.05 4.06
N ALA A 32 4.22 4.32 3.74
CA ALA A 32 3.31 5.19 4.47
C ALA A 32 1.88 4.63 4.48
N GLU A 33 1.42 4.14 3.33
CA GLU A 33 0.12 3.51 3.17
C GLU A 33 0.02 2.25 4.02
N SER A 34 1.06 1.43 4.12
CA SER A 34 1.08 0.20 4.93
C SER A 34 1.29 0.41 6.43
N LEU A 35 1.78 1.58 6.85
CA LEU A 35 2.00 1.85 8.26
C LEU A 35 0.68 2.15 8.98
N ALA A 36 0.35 1.40 10.02
CA ALA A 36 -0.97 1.46 10.69
C ALA A 36 -1.39 2.88 11.13
N PHE A 37 -0.45 3.72 11.57
CA PHE A 37 -0.72 5.08 12.03
C PHE A 37 -0.85 6.08 10.88
N ILE A 38 0.05 6.01 9.89
CA ILE A 38 0.10 6.98 8.78
C ILE A 38 -1.06 6.74 7.81
N SER A 39 -1.36 5.48 7.54
CA SER A 39 -2.44 5.07 6.64
C SER A 39 -3.83 5.53 7.06
N LEU A 40 -4.07 5.70 8.37
CA LEU A 40 -5.32 6.26 8.91
C LEU A 40 -5.41 7.79 8.72
N LEU A 41 -4.27 8.47 8.57
CA LEU A 41 -4.21 9.92 8.41
C LEU A 41 -4.25 10.34 6.94
N VAL A 42 -3.48 9.64 6.09
CA VAL A 42 -3.29 10.01 4.69
C VAL A 42 -3.48 8.77 3.81
N PRO A 43 -4.62 8.64 3.10
CA PRO A 43 -4.80 7.58 2.12
C PRO A 43 -3.95 7.88 0.88
N ALA A 44 -2.82 7.20 0.75
CA ALA A 44 -1.91 7.31 -0.38
C ALA A 44 -2.34 6.47 -1.59
N TRP A 45 -3.45 5.72 -1.50
CA TRP A 45 -3.96 4.87 -2.59
C TRP A 45 -4.17 5.62 -3.90
N GLY A 46 -4.72 6.83 -3.85
CA GLY A 46 -4.92 7.65 -5.05
C GLY A 46 -3.60 8.02 -5.75
N ALA A 47 -2.55 8.31 -4.96
CA ALA A 47 -1.22 8.60 -5.49
C ALA A 47 -0.57 7.37 -6.12
N LEU A 48 -0.73 6.19 -5.51
CA LEU A 48 -0.23 4.92 -6.06
C LEU A 48 -0.86 4.60 -7.42
N VAL A 49 -2.19 4.77 -7.55
CA VAL A 49 -2.90 4.58 -8.82
C VAL A 49 -2.48 5.61 -9.87
N ALA A 50 -2.33 6.88 -9.48
CA ALA A 50 -1.88 7.94 -10.37
C ALA A 50 -0.48 7.66 -10.95
N ILE A 51 0.47 7.21 -10.11
CA ILE A 51 1.80 6.83 -10.59
C ILE A 51 1.70 5.59 -11.50
N GLY A 52 0.86 4.61 -11.17
CA GLY A 52 0.60 3.45 -12.03
C GLY A 52 0.08 3.84 -13.42
N ALA A 53 -0.83 4.80 -13.51
CA ALA A 53 -1.29 5.34 -14.78
C ALA A 53 -0.19 6.08 -15.56
N LEU A 54 0.70 6.79 -14.86
CA LEU A 54 1.85 7.46 -15.47
C LEU A 54 2.85 6.46 -16.08
N ILE A 55 2.97 5.23 -15.58
CA ILE A 55 3.86 4.21 -16.16
C ILE A 55 3.53 3.99 -17.65
N GLY A 56 2.25 3.88 -17.99
CA GLY A 56 1.79 3.62 -19.36
C GLY A 56 2.01 4.78 -20.33
N THR A 57 2.03 6.03 -19.85
CA THR A 57 2.12 7.24 -20.68
C THR A 57 3.53 7.86 -20.71
N SER A 58 4.28 7.74 -19.61
CA SER A 58 5.59 8.38 -19.46
C SER A 58 6.76 7.48 -19.88
N GLY A 59 6.57 6.16 -20.04
CA GLY A 59 7.66 5.23 -20.39
C GLY A 59 8.54 4.82 -19.20
N ILE A 60 8.08 5.07 -17.97
CA ILE A 60 8.72 4.55 -16.76
C ILE A 60 8.66 3.01 -16.78
N SER A 61 9.76 2.35 -16.39
CA SER A 61 9.78 0.89 -16.32
C SER A 61 8.88 0.36 -15.19
N PHE A 62 8.04 -0.62 -15.52
CA PHE A 62 7.14 -1.25 -14.56
C PHE A 62 7.89 -1.95 -13.42
N TRP A 63 8.97 -2.68 -13.74
CA TRP A 63 9.65 -3.57 -12.79
C TRP A 63 10.24 -2.84 -11.57
N PRO A 64 11.02 -1.74 -11.73
CA PRO A 64 11.56 -1.00 -10.59
C PRO A 64 10.47 -0.41 -9.70
N VAL A 65 9.39 0.11 -10.30
CA VAL A 65 8.27 0.70 -9.56
C VAL A 65 7.49 -0.38 -8.79
N TRP A 66 7.25 -1.53 -9.42
CA TRP A 66 6.62 -2.68 -8.77
C TRP A 66 7.43 -3.21 -7.59
N ILE A 67 8.74 -3.36 -7.75
CA ILE A 67 9.64 -3.78 -6.65
C ILE A 67 9.61 -2.73 -5.53
N GLY A 68 9.70 -1.44 -5.87
CA GLY A 68 9.61 -0.34 -4.89
C GLY A 68 8.30 -0.38 -4.10
N ALA A 69 7.17 -0.53 -4.78
CA ALA A 69 5.85 -0.65 -4.16
C ALA A 69 5.75 -1.85 -3.22
N ALA A 70 6.15 -3.03 -3.71
CA ALA A 70 6.05 -4.27 -2.95
C ALA A 70 6.93 -4.23 -1.70
N LEU A 71 8.17 -3.76 -1.82
CA LEU A 71 9.08 -3.62 -0.68
C LEU A 71 8.59 -2.56 0.31
N GLY A 72 8.12 -1.42 -0.18
CA GLY A 72 7.58 -0.36 0.68
C GLY A 72 6.41 -0.87 1.51
N ALA A 73 5.44 -1.52 0.86
CA ALA A 73 4.29 -2.10 1.53
C ALA A 73 4.71 -3.20 2.54
N ALA A 74 5.61 -4.10 2.15
CA ALA A 74 6.09 -5.17 3.03
C ALA A 74 6.81 -4.62 4.26
N CYS A 75 7.66 -3.60 4.09
CA CYS A 75 8.37 -2.93 5.18
C CYS A 75 7.42 -2.17 6.11
N GLY A 76 6.40 -1.50 5.58
CA GLY A 76 5.40 -0.80 6.40
C GLY A 76 4.57 -1.75 7.26
N ASP A 77 4.16 -2.89 6.69
CA ASP A 77 3.45 -3.93 7.42
C ASP A 77 4.35 -4.61 8.45
N TRP A 78 5.62 -4.83 8.12
CA TRP A 78 6.60 -5.37 9.07
C TRP A 78 6.81 -4.44 10.26
N LEU A 79 6.94 -3.14 10.02
CA LEU A 79 7.07 -2.16 11.09
C LEU A 79 5.79 -2.12 11.94
N SER A 80 4.62 -2.19 11.32
CA SER A 80 3.35 -2.27 12.04
C SER A 80 3.26 -3.52 12.91
N TYR A 81 3.66 -4.69 12.40
CA TYR A 81 3.76 -5.93 13.18
C TYR A 81 4.71 -5.79 14.35
N TRP A 82 5.90 -5.23 14.14
CA TRP A 82 6.89 -5.04 15.19
C TRP A 82 6.40 -4.08 16.29
N ILE A 83 5.73 -2.99 15.90
CA ILE A 83 5.09 -2.07 16.85
C ILE A 83 4.02 -2.81 17.67
N GLY A 84 3.18 -3.62 17.01
CA GLY A 84 2.15 -4.42 17.67
C GLY A 84 2.74 -5.42 18.66
N GLN A 85 3.85 -6.06 18.30
CA GLN A 85 4.55 -7.01 19.17
C GLN A 85 5.20 -6.32 20.38
N LYS A 86 5.75 -5.12 20.20
CA LYS A 86 6.49 -4.42 21.26
C LYS A 86 5.59 -3.66 22.24
N LEU A 87 4.47 -3.13 21.74
CA LEU A 87 3.55 -2.28 22.53
C LEU A 87 2.26 -3.01 22.89
N GLU A 88 2.02 -4.20 22.35
CA GLU A 88 0.86 -5.06 22.63
C GLU A 88 -0.47 -4.27 22.59
N TYR A 89 -1.36 -4.51 23.55
CA TYR A 89 -2.65 -3.83 23.67
C TYR A 89 -2.53 -2.33 24.00
N SER A 90 -1.36 -1.83 24.41
CA SER A 90 -1.16 -0.40 24.67
C SER A 90 -1.36 0.44 23.39
N VAL A 91 -1.11 -0.16 22.21
CA VAL A 91 -1.32 0.50 20.92
C VAL A 91 -2.77 0.94 20.71
N ALA A 92 -3.75 0.21 21.26
CA ALA A 92 -5.16 0.55 21.15
C ALA A 92 -5.50 1.93 21.76
N HIS A 93 -4.67 2.40 22.70
CA HIS A 93 -4.85 3.69 23.38
C HIS A 93 -4.07 4.84 22.72
N MET A 94 -3.22 4.54 21.73
CA MET A 94 -2.44 5.55 21.03
C MET A 94 -3.22 6.18 19.87
N TRP A 95 -3.10 7.50 19.71
CA TRP A 95 -3.64 8.21 18.55
C TRP A 95 -2.84 7.83 17.28
N PRO A 96 -3.46 7.58 16.11
CA PRO A 96 -4.88 7.69 15.77
C PRO A 96 -5.74 6.45 16.09
N LEU A 97 -5.14 5.31 16.44
CA LEU A 97 -5.88 4.05 16.64
C LEU A 97 -6.93 4.12 17.76
N SER A 98 -6.71 4.95 18.77
CA SER A 98 -7.68 5.21 19.84
C SER A 98 -9.01 5.78 19.34
N ARG A 99 -9.05 6.40 18.14
CA ARG A 99 -10.29 6.84 17.49
C ARG A 99 -11.05 5.73 16.77
N HIS A 100 -10.43 4.56 16.63
CA HIS A 100 -10.98 3.40 15.92
C HIS A 100 -10.86 2.11 16.74
N PRO A 101 -11.43 2.06 17.96
CA PRO A 101 -11.30 0.92 18.88
C PRO A 101 -11.82 -0.40 18.27
N GLN A 102 -12.73 -0.34 17.29
CA GLN A 102 -13.26 -1.50 16.57
C GLN A 102 -12.26 -2.20 15.64
N LEU A 103 -11.12 -1.57 15.30
CA LEU A 103 -10.15 -2.15 14.38
C LEU A 103 -9.39 -3.33 14.99
N ILE A 104 -9.02 -3.23 16.28
CA ILE A 104 -8.29 -4.29 16.99
C ILE A 104 -9.15 -5.56 17.13
N PRO A 105 -10.40 -5.54 17.65
CA PRO A 105 -11.23 -6.73 17.77
C PRO A 105 -11.61 -7.35 16.41
N ARG A 106 -11.81 -6.52 15.37
CA ARG A 106 -12.07 -7.02 14.02
C ARG A 106 -10.86 -7.70 13.43
N GLY A 107 -9.67 -7.10 13.58
CA GLY A 107 -8.41 -7.72 13.19
C GLY A 107 -8.17 -9.02 13.95
N GLU A 108 -8.49 -9.07 15.24
CA GLU A 108 -8.33 -10.26 16.07
C GLU A 108 -9.22 -11.39 15.57
N ALA A 109 -10.51 -11.14 15.40
CA ALA A 109 -11.45 -12.12 14.87
C ALA A 109 -11.00 -12.61 13.49
N PHE A 110 -10.43 -11.73 12.67
CA PHE A 110 -9.92 -12.08 11.34
C PHE A 110 -8.68 -12.97 11.40
N VAL A 111 -7.68 -12.60 12.20
CA VAL A 111 -6.45 -13.37 12.40
C VAL A 111 -6.74 -14.71 13.07
N LYS A 112 -7.64 -14.77 14.06
CA LYS A 112 -8.09 -16.03 14.67
C LYS A 112 -8.79 -16.95 13.68
N LYS A 113 -9.60 -16.40 12.77
CA LYS A 113 -10.36 -17.19 11.78
C LYS A 113 -9.49 -17.70 10.63
N TRP A 114 -8.58 -16.88 10.11
CA TRP A 114 -7.86 -17.15 8.86
C TRP A 114 -6.34 -17.34 9.04
N GLY A 115 -5.77 -17.02 10.20
CA GLY A 115 -4.34 -17.13 10.46
C GLY A 115 -3.50 -16.35 9.45
N ALA A 116 -2.49 -17.00 8.88
CA ALA A 116 -1.58 -16.40 7.89
C ALA A 116 -2.31 -16.01 6.59
N LEU A 117 -3.34 -16.77 6.19
CA LEU A 117 -4.23 -16.42 5.06
C LEU A 117 -4.98 -15.11 5.31
N GLY A 118 -5.28 -14.80 6.57
CA GLY A 118 -5.87 -13.53 6.98
C GLY A 118 -4.95 -12.35 6.71
N ILE A 119 -3.63 -12.50 6.82
CA ILE A 119 -2.70 -11.43 6.46
C ILE A 119 -2.78 -11.14 4.97
N PHE A 120 -2.80 -12.20 4.17
CA PHE A 120 -2.86 -12.08 2.72
C PHE A 120 -4.16 -11.41 2.26
N ILE A 121 -5.30 -11.92 2.72
CA ILE A 121 -6.62 -11.43 2.30
C ILE A 121 -6.88 -10.05 2.90
N GLY A 122 -6.48 -9.82 4.16
CA GLY A 122 -6.68 -8.57 4.88
C GLY A 122 -6.05 -7.38 4.18
N ARG A 123 -4.99 -7.60 3.40
CA ARG A 123 -4.32 -6.55 2.61
C ARG A 123 -5.25 -5.89 1.57
N PHE A 124 -6.21 -6.64 1.04
CA PHE A 124 -7.14 -6.14 0.02
C PHE A 124 -8.37 -5.44 0.61
N PHE A 125 -8.55 -5.51 1.94
CA PHE A 125 -9.68 -4.87 2.64
C PHE A 125 -9.22 -3.58 3.32
N GLY A 126 -9.55 -2.43 2.75
CA GLY A 126 -9.05 -1.10 3.17
C GLY A 126 -8.97 -0.87 4.70
N PRO A 127 -10.08 -0.96 5.46
CA PRO A 127 -10.05 -0.72 6.90
C PRO A 127 -9.26 -1.76 7.70
N LEU A 128 -9.19 -3.00 7.21
CA LEU A 128 -8.49 -4.10 7.87
C LEU A 128 -7.00 -4.12 7.53
N ARG A 129 -6.60 -3.57 6.37
CA ARG A 129 -5.23 -3.57 5.86
C ARG A 129 -4.23 -2.97 6.85
N ALA A 130 -4.56 -1.85 7.47
CA ALA A 130 -3.72 -1.20 8.47
C ALA A 130 -3.73 -1.94 9.83
N ALA A 131 -4.84 -2.58 10.17
CA ALA A 131 -5.05 -3.21 11.47
C ALA A 131 -4.46 -4.63 11.53
N VAL A 132 -4.52 -5.39 10.44
CA VAL A 132 -4.14 -6.81 10.40
C VAL A 132 -2.66 -7.04 10.75
N PRO A 133 -1.68 -6.30 10.19
CA PRO A 133 -0.28 -6.46 10.56
C PRO A 133 -0.01 -6.14 12.02
N LEU A 134 -0.60 -5.05 12.51
CA LEU A 134 -0.48 -4.63 13.89
C LEU A 134 -1.06 -5.68 14.84
N VAL A 135 -2.27 -6.14 14.56
CA VAL A 135 -2.96 -7.15 15.38
C VAL A 135 -2.21 -8.47 15.36
N ALA A 136 -1.68 -8.89 14.21
CA ALA A 136 -0.82 -10.08 14.14
C ALA A 136 0.42 -9.95 15.04
N GLY A 137 0.95 -8.74 15.22
CA GLY A 137 2.00 -8.44 16.19
C GLY A 137 1.53 -8.53 17.64
N ILE A 138 0.39 -7.92 17.97
CA ILE A 138 -0.20 -7.93 19.33
C ILE A 138 -0.45 -9.35 19.84
N PHE A 139 -0.91 -10.25 18.96
CA PHE A 139 -1.16 -11.65 19.29
C PHE A 139 0.04 -12.58 19.03
N GLU A 140 1.24 -12.01 18.89
CA GLU A 140 2.51 -12.73 18.74
C GLU A 140 2.47 -13.84 17.66
N MET A 141 1.85 -13.58 16.51
CA MET A 141 1.85 -14.54 15.42
C MET A 141 3.30 -14.89 15.04
N PRO A 142 3.65 -16.18 14.79
CA PRO A 142 5.03 -16.56 14.46
C PRO A 142 5.61 -15.73 13.31
N TYR A 143 6.77 -15.11 13.58
CA TYR A 143 7.41 -14.12 12.71
C TYR A 143 7.51 -14.57 11.23
N TRP A 144 7.95 -15.81 10.98
CA TRP A 144 8.07 -16.30 9.61
C TRP A 144 6.74 -16.58 8.91
N ARG A 145 5.70 -16.95 9.65
CA ARG A 145 4.36 -17.11 9.06
C ARG A 145 3.80 -15.76 8.65
N PHE A 146 4.02 -14.74 9.48
CA PHE A 146 3.65 -13.37 9.16
C PHE A 146 4.40 -12.86 7.93
N GLN A 147 5.74 -12.97 7.91
CA GLN A 147 6.54 -12.40 6.83
C GLN A 147 6.31 -13.07 5.49
N LEU A 148 6.15 -14.40 5.45
CA LEU A 148 5.85 -15.09 4.19
C LEU A 148 4.50 -14.63 3.60
N ALA A 149 3.47 -14.49 4.45
CA ALA A 149 2.18 -13.98 4.01
C ALA A 149 2.22 -12.48 3.65
N ASN A 150 2.98 -11.68 4.40
CA ASN A 150 3.17 -10.25 4.15
C ASN A 150 3.88 -10.02 2.82
N PHE A 151 5.07 -10.59 2.60
CA PHE A 151 5.80 -10.38 1.36
C PHE A 151 5.03 -10.91 0.15
N SER A 152 4.47 -12.13 0.21
CA SER A 152 3.68 -12.67 -0.90
C SER A 152 2.48 -11.80 -1.26
N SER A 153 1.73 -11.33 -0.26
CA SER A 153 0.61 -10.42 -0.50
C SER A 153 1.03 -9.04 -0.99
N ALA A 154 2.18 -8.52 -0.54
CA ALA A 154 2.70 -7.23 -0.98
C ALA A 154 3.02 -7.22 -2.48
N PHE A 155 3.71 -8.25 -2.96
CA PHE A 155 4.04 -8.40 -4.38
C PHE A 155 2.79 -8.54 -5.25
N VAL A 156 1.82 -9.35 -4.82
CA VAL A 156 0.56 -9.52 -5.55
C VAL A 156 -0.25 -8.22 -5.55
N TRP A 157 -0.36 -7.55 -4.41
CA TRP A 157 -1.09 -6.28 -4.30
C TRP A 157 -0.46 -5.17 -5.15
N ALA A 158 0.86 -5.05 -5.14
CA ALA A 158 1.58 -4.11 -6.00
C ALA A 158 1.36 -4.41 -7.48
N ALA A 159 1.36 -5.69 -7.88
CA ALA A 159 1.08 -6.09 -9.25
C ALA A 159 -0.34 -5.72 -9.65
N VAL A 160 -1.33 -5.99 -8.79
CA VAL A 160 -2.74 -5.65 -9.04
C VAL A 160 -2.93 -4.14 -9.18
N LEU A 161 -2.35 -3.33 -8.30
CA LEU A 161 -2.52 -1.87 -8.38
C LEU A 161 -1.89 -1.25 -9.61
N LEU A 162 -0.68 -1.67 -9.96
CA LEU A 162 0.02 -1.11 -11.09
C LEU A 162 -0.60 -1.56 -12.42
N THR A 163 -1.07 -2.81 -12.50
CA THR A 163 -1.78 -3.30 -13.69
C THR A 163 -3.16 -2.67 -13.83
N LEU A 164 -3.87 -2.39 -12.73
CA LEU A 164 -5.10 -1.58 -12.75
C LEU A 164 -4.82 -0.16 -13.25
N GLY A 165 -3.75 0.49 -12.76
CA GLY A 165 -3.35 1.82 -13.22
C GLY A 165 -3.03 1.86 -14.72
N ASP A 166 -2.24 0.90 -15.21
CA ASP A 166 -1.91 0.76 -16.64
C ASP A 166 -3.16 0.44 -17.49
N GLY A 167 -4.05 -0.41 -16.99
CA GLY A 167 -5.33 -0.73 -17.64
C GLY A 167 -6.24 0.49 -17.77
N ILE A 168 -6.36 1.29 -16.71
CA ILE A 168 -7.11 2.56 -16.72
C ILE A 168 -6.51 3.50 -17.78
N SER A 169 -5.18 3.62 -17.85
CA SER A 169 -4.52 4.44 -18.85
C SER A 169 -4.85 4.01 -20.28
N LYS A 170 -4.86 2.69 -20.56
CA LYS A 170 -5.19 2.15 -21.89
C LYS A 170 -6.65 2.36 -22.27
N VAL A 171 -7.58 2.16 -21.34
CA VAL A 171 -9.01 2.41 -21.57
C VAL A 171 -9.26 3.90 -21.84
N TRP A 172 -8.59 4.78 -21.10
CA TRP A 172 -8.71 6.22 -21.30
C TRP A 172 -8.15 6.66 -22.66
N ALA A 173 -7.02 6.09 -23.08
CA ALA A 173 -6.45 6.32 -24.41
C ALA A 173 -7.38 5.85 -25.55
N TRP A 174 -8.06 4.71 -25.38
CA TRP A 174 -9.06 4.21 -26.34
C TRP A 174 -10.34 5.06 -26.37
N ALA A 175 -10.80 5.54 -25.21
CA ALA A 175 -11.98 6.39 -25.14
C ALA A 175 -11.75 7.82 -25.68
N ALA A 176 -10.48 8.24 -25.74
CA ALA A 176 -10.08 9.55 -26.27
C ALA A 176 -9.70 9.53 -27.76
N SER A 177 -9.70 8.36 -28.41
CA SER A 177 -9.47 8.15 -29.86
C SER A 177 -10.77 7.95 -30.62
#